data_AF-A0A918P7U0-F1
#
_entry.id   AF-A0A918P7U0-F1
#
_cell.length_a   1.000
_cell.length_b   1.000
_cell.length_c   1.000
_cell.angle_alpha   90.00
_cell.angle_beta   90.00
_cell.angle_gamma   90.00
#
_symmetry.space_group_name_H-M   'P 1'
#
loop_
_entity.id
_entity.type
_entity.pdbx_description
1 polymer ?
#
loop_
_entity_poly.entity_id
_entity_poly.type
_entity_poly.pdbx_seq_one_letter_code
_entity_poly.pdbx_strand_id
1 'polypeptide(L)'
;MVAGYSRWITARMLPSRSAADLIAGHWRLLTDLGAVPRVLVWDNEGAVGSWRPGGPRLTDEFAAFAGLLGVKFLLCRPRDPEAKGLVERANGYLETSFLPGRVFSSPADFNIQLADWLARANRRIHRTLQARPSNRLEGDRCWMLALPPIAPPGWWKASLRLPRDHYVRLDTCD
;
A
#
# COMPACT_ATOMS: atom_id res chain seq x y z
N MET A 1 0.38 4.34 -1.65
CA MET A 1 0.05 4.13 -3.08
C MET A 1 -0.23 5.48 -3.75
N VAL A 2 0.25 5.67 -4.98
CA VAL A 2 -0.02 6.86 -5.78
C VAL A 2 -0.49 6.43 -7.16
N ALA A 3 -1.61 6.98 -7.63
CA ALA A 3 -2.13 6.68 -8.96
C ALA A 3 -1.31 7.37 -10.06
N GLY A 4 -1.01 6.63 -11.13
CA GLY A 4 -0.22 7.15 -12.25
C GLY A 4 -0.92 8.24 -13.05
N TYR A 5 -2.23 8.10 -13.27
CA TYR A 5 -3.03 9.04 -14.05
C TYR A 5 -3.56 10.20 -13.21
N SER A 6 -4.38 9.91 -12.19
CA SER A 6 -5.01 10.96 -11.37
C SER A 6 -4.07 11.63 -10.38
N ARG A 7 -2.88 11.08 -10.14
CA ARG A 7 -1.96 11.48 -9.03
C ARG A 7 -2.62 11.40 -7.66
N TRP A 8 -3.74 10.69 -7.53
CA TRP A 8 -4.42 10.51 -6.25
C TRP A 8 -3.54 9.67 -5.32
N ILE A 9 -3.41 10.13 -4.08
CA ILE A 9 -2.52 9.56 -3.07
C ILE A 9 -3.37 8.92 -1.98
N THR A 10 -3.00 7.70 -1.59
CA THR A 10 -3.46 7.08 -0.35
C THR A 10 -2.29 6.42 0.36
N ALA A 11 -2.29 6.45 1.69
CA ALA A 11 -1.21 5.93 2.50
C ALA A 11 -1.76 5.47 3.84
N ARG A 12 -1.03 4.52 4.45
CA ARG A 12 -1.34 3.99 5.77
C ARG A 12 -0.05 3.59 6.46
N MET A 13 0.02 3.83 7.75
CA MET A 13 1.08 3.27 8.59
C MET A 13 0.80 1.80 8.86
N LEU A 14 1.80 0.97 8.64
CA LEU A 14 1.77 -0.47 8.89
C LEU A 14 2.69 -0.80 10.07
N PRO A 15 2.35 -1.81 10.87
CA PRO A 15 3.15 -2.17 12.05
C PRO A 15 4.48 -2.84 11.67
N SER A 16 4.53 -3.58 10.55
CA SER A 16 5.76 -4.21 10.06
C SER A 16 5.80 -4.27 8.53
N ARG A 17 6.93 -4.78 8.00
CA ARG A 17 7.12 -5.10 6.57
C ARG A 17 6.82 -6.56 6.25
N SER A 18 6.19 -7.30 7.17
CA SER A 18 5.77 -8.67 6.92
C SER A 18 4.79 -8.73 5.73
N ALA A 19 4.78 -9.85 4.99
CA ALA A 19 3.83 -10.02 3.89
C ALA A 19 2.38 -9.83 4.37
N ALA A 20 2.10 -10.20 5.62
CA ALA A 20 0.81 -10.03 6.26
C ALA A 20 0.35 -8.58 6.34
N ASP A 21 1.17 -7.73 6.95
CA ASP A 21 0.84 -6.34 7.13
C ASP A 21 0.81 -5.59 5.80
N LEU A 22 1.69 -5.95 4.86
CA LEU A 22 1.69 -5.35 3.53
C LEU A 22 0.42 -5.67 2.73
N ILE A 23 -0.06 -6.92 2.77
CA ILE A 23 -1.31 -7.32 2.10
C ILE A 23 -2.52 -6.69 2.79
N ALA A 24 -2.59 -6.71 4.13
CA ALA A 24 -3.67 -6.06 4.87
C ALA A 24 -3.70 -4.54 4.63
N GLY A 25 -2.51 -3.93 4.57
CA GLY A 25 -2.32 -2.54 4.18
C GLY A 25 -2.84 -2.27 2.78
N HIS A 26 -2.42 -3.04 1.79
CA HIS A 26 -2.87 -2.90 0.40
C HIS A 26 -4.37 -3.07 0.26
N TRP A 27 -4.94 -4.09 0.91
CA TRP A 27 -6.38 -4.29 0.91
C TRP A 27 -7.12 -3.05 1.40
N ARG A 28 -6.65 -2.43 2.49
CA ARG A 28 -7.25 -1.19 2.96
C ARG A 28 -7.11 -0.05 1.96
N LEU A 29 -5.92 0.16 1.41
CA LEU A 29 -5.68 1.25 0.45
C LEU A 29 -6.55 1.10 -0.82
N LEU A 30 -6.73 -0.14 -1.29
CA LEU A 30 -7.61 -0.46 -2.43
C LEU A 30 -9.09 -0.30 -2.07
N THR A 31 -9.47 -0.61 -0.83
CA THR A 31 -10.82 -0.36 -0.31
C THR A 31 -11.13 1.13 -0.27
N ASP A 32 -10.20 1.95 0.23
CA ASP A 32 -10.36 3.41 0.27
C ASP A 32 -10.36 4.02 -1.14
N LEU A 33 -9.62 3.41 -2.09
CA LEU A 33 -9.69 3.74 -3.52
C LEU A 33 -11.03 3.31 -4.17
N GLY A 34 -11.65 2.25 -3.64
CA GLY A 34 -12.89 1.67 -4.14
C GLY A 34 -12.74 0.98 -5.50
N ALA A 35 -11.52 0.60 -5.90
CA ALA A 35 -11.20 -0.08 -7.16
C ALA A 35 -9.81 -0.73 -7.08
N VAL A 36 -9.50 -1.60 -8.04
CA VAL A 36 -8.21 -2.30 -8.13
C VAL A 36 -7.49 -1.92 -9.42
N PRO A 37 -6.34 -1.23 -9.36
CA PRO A 37 -5.54 -0.95 -10.54
C PRO A 37 -5.17 -2.24 -11.27
N ARG A 38 -5.03 -2.20 -12.60
CA ARG A 38 -4.60 -3.37 -13.39
C ARG A 38 -3.14 -3.76 -13.16
N VAL A 39 -2.33 -2.78 -12.75
CA VAL A 39 -0.92 -2.97 -12.43
C VAL A 39 -0.61 -2.28 -11.11
N LEU A 40 -0.03 -3.03 -10.17
CA LEU A 40 0.55 -2.49 -8.94
C LEU A 40 2.07 -2.56 -9.06
N VAL A 41 2.71 -1.39 -9.04
CA VAL A 41 4.17 -1.29 -9.12
C VAL A 41 4.73 -1.25 -7.71
N TRP A 42 5.69 -2.11 -7.45
CA TRP A 42 6.37 -2.25 -6.17
C TRP A 42 7.88 -2.18 -6.36
N ASP A 43 8.58 -1.67 -5.36
CA ASP A 43 10.02 -1.83 -5.32
C ASP A 43 10.39 -3.30 -4.99
N ASN A 44 11.69 -3.58 -4.97
CA ASN A 44 12.20 -4.90 -4.67
C ASN A 44 12.16 -5.17 -3.15
N GLU A 45 10.95 -5.19 -2.59
CA GLU A 45 10.65 -5.53 -1.20
C GLU A 45 10.53 -7.05 -1.04
N GLY A 46 11.33 -7.64 -0.14
CA GLY A 46 11.53 -9.08 -0.05
C GLY A 46 10.27 -9.87 0.30
N ALA A 47 9.38 -9.26 1.10
CA ALA A 47 8.07 -9.82 1.43
C ALA A 47 7.10 -9.87 0.24
N VAL A 48 7.30 -8.99 -0.76
CA VAL A 48 6.50 -8.91 -1.99
C VAL A 48 7.06 -9.85 -3.05
N GLY A 49 8.38 -9.85 -3.22
CA GLY A 49 9.06 -10.68 -4.18
C GLY A 49 10.49 -10.24 -4.43
N SER A 50 11.16 -10.95 -5.33
CA SER A 50 12.57 -10.67 -5.65
C SER A 50 12.90 -11.01 -7.09
N TRP A 51 13.94 -10.36 -7.61
CA TRP A 51 14.55 -10.74 -8.89
C TRP A 51 15.36 -12.03 -8.75
N ARG A 52 15.07 -13.00 -9.64
CA ARG A 52 15.78 -14.29 -9.76
C ARG A 52 16.27 -14.48 -11.20
N PRO A 53 17.21 -15.42 -11.46
CA PRO A 53 17.48 -15.85 -12.83
C PRO A 53 16.17 -16.26 -13.51
N GLY A 54 15.87 -15.66 -14.66
CA GLY A 54 14.60 -15.85 -15.38
C GLY A 54 13.52 -14.76 -15.13
N GLY A 55 13.72 -13.83 -14.20
CA GLY A 55 12.85 -12.65 -14.03
C GLY A 55 12.39 -12.38 -12.58
N PRO A 56 11.51 -11.39 -12.38
CA PRO A 56 10.94 -11.10 -11.07
C PRO A 56 9.95 -12.20 -10.67
N ARG A 57 10.05 -12.67 -9.42
CA ARG A 57 9.14 -13.66 -8.85
C ARG A 57 8.55 -13.14 -7.54
N LEU A 58 7.22 -13.20 -7.44
CA LEU A 58 6.50 -12.87 -6.21
C LEU A 58 6.70 -13.98 -5.16
N THR A 59 6.56 -13.61 -3.89
CA THR A 59 6.32 -14.58 -2.82
C THR A 59 4.97 -15.28 -3.04
N ASP A 60 4.79 -16.46 -2.43
CA ASP A 60 3.56 -17.24 -2.62
C ASP A 60 2.33 -16.47 -2.11
N GLU A 61 2.49 -15.71 -1.03
CA GLU A 61 1.46 -14.83 -0.46
C GLU A 61 1.05 -13.73 -1.43
N PHE A 62 2.02 -13.04 -2.06
CA PHE A 62 1.72 -11.99 -3.03
C PHE A 62 1.23 -12.54 -4.37
N ALA A 63 1.64 -13.74 -4.77
CA ALA A 63 1.07 -14.42 -5.92
C ALA A 63 -0.41 -14.77 -5.69
N ALA A 64 -0.76 -15.28 -4.50
CA ALA A 64 -2.15 -15.53 -4.12
C ALA A 64 -2.97 -14.24 -4.05
N PHE A 65 -2.40 -13.17 -3.48
CA PHE A 65 -3.04 -11.86 -3.42
C PHE A 65 -3.27 -11.26 -4.82
N ALA A 66 -2.29 -11.38 -5.72
CA ALA A 66 -2.42 -10.96 -7.11
C ALA A 66 -3.57 -11.71 -7.81
N GLY A 67 -3.67 -13.02 -7.58
CA GLY A 67 -4.74 -13.86 -8.11
C GLY A 67 -6.13 -13.47 -7.59
N LEU A 68 -6.27 -13.22 -6.28
CA LEU A 68 -7.52 -12.74 -5.67
C LEU A 68 -7.99 -11.42 -6.28
N LEU A 69 -7.06 -10.49 -6.49
CA LEU A 69 -7.36 -9.16 -7.04
C LEU A 69 -7.50 -9.15 -8.57
N GLY A 70 -7.03 -10.19 -9.27
CA GLY A 70 -6.93 -10.19 -10.73
C GLY A 70 -5.93 -9.15 -11.27
N VAL A 71 -4.91 -8.79 -10.49
CA VAL A 71 -3.95 -7.71 -10.77
C VAL A 71 -2.58 -8.23 -11.15
N LYS A 72 -1.85 -7.48 -11.99
CA LYS A 72 -0.42 -7.70 -12.21
C LYS A 72 0.41 -6.93 -11.20
N PHE A 73 1.22 -7.62 -10.40
CA PHE A 73 2.31 -6.97 -9.67
C PHE A 73 3.54 -6.82 -10.58
N LEU A 74 4.10 -5.62 -10.60
CA LEU A 74 5.33 -5.30 -11.31
C LEU A 74 6.39 -4.91 -10.28
N LEU A 75 7.42 -5.74 -10.14
CA LEU A 75 8.59 -5.42 -9.33
C LEU A 75 9.54 -4.54 -10.15
N CYS A 76 9.88 -3.36 -9.63
CA CYS A 76 10.88 -2.50 -10.23
C CYS A 76 12.20 -3.25 -10.37
N ARG A 77 12.90 -3.02 -11.48
CA ARG A 77 14.24 -3.58 -11.68
C ARG A 77 15.19 -3.03 -10.61
N PRO A 78 16.20 -3.81 -10.19
CA PRO A 78 17.26 -3.28 -9.35
C PRO A 78 17.90 -2.08 -10.06
N ARG A 79 18.06 -0.96 -9.34
CA ARG A 79 18.65 0.29 -9.84
C ARG A 79 17.88 0.94 -11.01
N ASP A 80 16.55 0.85 -10.99
CA ASP A 80 15.67 1.58 -11.93
C ASP A 80 14.99 2.78 -11.22
N PRO A 81 15.60 3.98 -11.27
CA PRO A 81 15.09 5.17 -10.58
C PRO A 81 13.86 5.78 -11.27
N GLU A 82 13.66 5.56 -12.57
CA GLU A 82 12.56 6.19 -13.32
C GLU A 82 11.19 5.72 -12.81
N ALA A 83 11.09 4.45 -12.41
CA ALA A 83 9.87 3.86 -11.86
C ALA A 83 9.46 4.45 -10.49
N LYS A 84 10.37 5.10 -9.77
CA LYS A 84 10.17 5.54 -8.37
C LYS A 84 9.76 6.99 -8.20
N GLY A 85 9.97 7.83 -9.22
CA GLY A 85 9.83 9.29 -9.08
C GLY A 85 8.42 9.78 -8.70
N LEU A 86 7.36 9.00 -8.94
CA LEU A 86 6.01 9.36 -8.47
C LEU A 86 5.86 9.16 -6.96
N VAL A 87 6.30 8.00 -6.47
CA VAL A 87 6.21 7.61 -5.06
C VAL A 87 7.18 8.46 -4.23
N GLU A 88 8.40 8.69 -4.72
CA GLU A 88 9.39 9.54 -4.04
C GLU A 88 8.88 10.97 -3.86
N ARG A 89 8.24 11.57 -4.87
CA ARG A 89 7.63 12.89 -4.75
C ARG A 89 6.47 12.91 -3.74
N ALA A 90 5.65 11.86 -3.71
CA ALA A 90 4.56 11.77 -2.74
C ALA A 90 5.08 11.59 -1.31
N ASN A 91 6.14 10.79 -1.11
CA ASN A 91 6.82 10.64 0.18
C ASN A 91 7.42 11.97 0.63
N GLY A 92 8.15 12.67 -0.24
CA GLY A 92 8.69 13.99 0.09
C GLY A 92 7.58 15.01 0.42
N TYR A 93 6.42 14.93 -0.24
CA TYR A 93 5.28 15.78 0.11
C TYR A 93 4.69 15.43 1.48
N LEU A 94 4.59 14.14 1.82
CA LEU A 94 4.20 13.68 3.15
C LEU A 94 5.19 14.20 4.20
N GLU A 95 6.49 14.07 3.97
CA GLU A 95 7.53 14.52 4.90
C GLU A 95 7.55 16.03 5.12
N THR A 96 7.29 16.82 4.07
CA THR A 96 7.38 18.29 4.13
C THR A 96 6.06 18.98 4.46
N SER A 97 4.91 18.31 4.31
CA SER A 97 3.59 18.93 4.52
C SER A 97 2.70 18.21 5.52
N PHE A 98 2.86 16.89 5.70
CA PHE A 98 2.09 16.16 6.71
C PHE A 98 2.81 16.15 8.05
N LEU A 99 4.07 15.69 8.09
CA LEU A 99 4.80 15.45 9.34
C LEU A 99 5.14 16.71 10.18
N PRO A 100 5.51 17.87 9.60
CA PRO A 100 6.05 18.96 10.41
C PRO A 100 5.08 19.49 11.46
N GLY A 101 5.53 19.59 12.71
CA GLY A 101 4.77 20.14 13.83
C GLY A 101 3.64 19.25 14.36
N ARG A 102 3.49 18.01 13.87
CA ARG A 102 2.50 17.05 14.40
C ARG A 102 3.06 16.23 15.54
N VAL A 103 2.16 15.85 16.44
CA VAL A 103 2.41 14.86 17.49
C VAL A 103 1.39 13.75 17.31
N PHE A 104 1.83 12.51 17.54
CA PHE A 104 0.99 11.33 17.43
C PHE A 104 0.98 10.60 18.77
N SER A 105 -0.20 10.41 19.32
CA SER A 105 -0.41 9.69 20.59
C SER A 105 -0.39 8.17 20.42
N SER A 106 -0.64 7.67 19.21
CA SER A 106 -0.66 6.25 18.88
C SER A 106 -0.57 6.00 17.37
N PRO A 107 -0.30 4.76 16.95
CA PRO A 107 -0.46 4.33 15.55
C PRO A 107 -1.84 4.60 14.93
N ALA A 108 -2.89 4.51 15.75
CA ALA A 108 -4.25 4.78 15.30
C ALA A 108 -4.45 6.28 15.05
N ASP A 109 -3.98 7.12 15.97
CA ASP A 109 -4.00 8.58 15.84
C ASP A 109 -3.21 9.05 14.61
N PHE A 110 -2.02 8.47 14.36
CA PHE A 110 -1.28 8.74 13.13
C PHE A 110 -2.12 8.51 11.87
N ASN A 111 -2.79 7.35 11.79
CA ASN A 111 -3.61 7.00 10.63
C ASN A 111 -4.86 7.88 10.50
N ILE A 112 -5.47 8.32 11.61
CA ILE A 112 -6.59 9.27 11.61
C ILE A 112 -6.13 10.62 11.04
N GLN A 113 -5.06 11.18 11.60
CA GLN A 113 -4.51 12.46 11.13
C GLN A 113 -4.05 12.38 9.66
N LEU A 114 -3.46 11.25 9.25
CA LEU A 114 -3.05 11.00 7.89
C LEU A 114 -4.25 10.97 6.93
N ALA A 115 -5.34 10.30 7.29
CA ALA A 115 -6.55 10.25 6.48
C ALA A 115 -7.15 11.66 6.27
N ASP A 116 -7.24 12.46 7.32
CA ASP A 116 -7.72 13.84 7.25
C ASP A 116 -6.81 14.74 6.41
N TRP A 117 -5.50 14.51 6.48
CA TRP A 117 -4.54 15.21 5.63
C TRP A 117 -4.67 14.77 4.17
N LEU A 118 -4.77 13.47 3.88
CA LEU A 118 -4.93 12.94 2.52
C LEU A 118 -6.19 13.45 1.83
N ALA A 119 -7.30 13.60 2.57
CA ALA A 119 -8.54 14.20 2.06
C ALA A 119 -8.33 15.64 1.56
N ARG A 120 -7.49 16.42 2.25
CA ARG A 120 -7.12 17.79 1.84
C ARG A 120 -6.07 17.78 0.73
N ALA A 121 -5.05 16.95 0.84
CA ALA A 121 -3.97 16.80 -0.14
C ALA A 121 -4.52 16.48 -1.54
N ASN A 122 -5.47 15.54 -1.63
CA ASN A 122 -6.08 15.15 -2.90
C ASN A 122 -7.04 16.20 -3.49
N ARG A 123 -7.41 17.26 -2.75
CA ARG A 123 -8.23 18.38 -3.22
C ARG A 123 -7.40 19.60 -3.65
N ARG A 124 -6.07 19.57 -3.47
CA ARG A 124 -5.17 20.62 -3.95
C ARG A 124 -5.03 20.57 -5.47
N ILE A 125 -4.86 21.73 -6.12
CA ILE A 125 -4.47 21.79 -7.54
C ILE A 125 -3.04 21.25 -7.67
N HIS A 126 -2.88 20.14 -8.38
CA HIS A 126 -1.59 19.53 -8.66
C HIS A 126 -0.96 20.20 -9.89
N ARG A 127 0.24 20.79 -9.73
CA ARG A 127 0.90 21.63 -10.76
C ARG A 127 1.03 20.93 -12.12
N THR A 128 1.44 19.67 -12.15
CA THR A 128 1.58 18.95 -13.43
C THR A 128 0.24 18.58 -14.06
N LEU A 129 -0.81 18.39 -13.25
CA LEU A 129 -2.14 18.02 -13.76
C LEU A 129 -2.98 19.24 -14.13
N GLN A 130 -2.65 20.41 -13.59
CA GLN A 130 -3.49 21.62 -13.62
C GLN A 130 -4.94 21.33 -13.16
N ALA A 131 -5.09 20.35 -12.28
CA ALA A 131 -6.37 19.86 -11.76
C ALA A 131 -6.17 19.28 -10.35
N ARG A 132 -7.28 19.10 -9.64
CA ARG A 132 -7.27 18.38 -8.36
C ARG A 132 -7.22 16.88 -8.63
N PRO A 133 -6.35 16.10 -7.96
CA PRO A 133 -6.35 14.64 -8.07
C PRO A 133 -7.74 14.02 -7.86
N SER A 134 -8.51 14.53 -6.89
CA SER A 134 -9.89 14.11 -6.64
C SER A 134 -10.81 14.25 -7.85
N ASN A 135 -10.61 15.26 -8.71
CA ASN A 135 -11.46 15.48 -9.88
C ASN A 135 -11.14 14.50 -11.02
N ARG A 136 -9.95 13.89 -11.01
CA ARG A 136 -9.51 12.92 -12.03
C ARG A 136 -9.72 11.47 -11.59
N LEU A 137 -9.99 11.25 -10.29
CA LEU A 137 -10.06 9.93 -9.70
C LEU A 137 -11.13 9.05 -10.36
N GLU A 138 -12.32 9.58 -10.60
CA GLU A 138 -13.41 8.78 -11.18
C GLU A 138 -13.05 8.29 -12.59
N GLY A 139 -12.47 9.16 -13.42
CA GLY A 139 -11.97 8.77 -14.74
C GLY A 139 -10.83 7.75 -14.68
N ASP A 140 -10.02 7.76 -13.62
CA ASP A 140 -9.00 6.73 -13.37
C ASP A 140 -9.66 5.38 -13.05
N ARG A 141 -10.64 5.40 -12.14
CA ARG A 141 -11.38 4.21 -11.67
C ARG A 141 -12.15 3.52 -12.79
N CYS A 142 -12.65 4.25 -13.80
CA CYS A 142 -13.30 3.66 -14.97
C CYS A 142 -12.42 2.65 -15.73
N TRP A 143 -11.08 2.74 -15.61
CA TRP A 143 -10.13 1.82 -16.25
C TRP A 143 -9.60 0.72 -15.32
N MET A 144 -9.98 0.78 -14.04
CA MET A 144 -9.59 -0.18 -13.01
C MET A 144 -10.54 -1.38 -12.99
N LEU A 145 -10.15 -2.40 -12.24
CA LEU A 145 -10.99 -3.56 -11.95
C LEU A 145 -11.87 -3.26 -10.74
N ALA A 146 -13.01 -3.95 -10.66
CA ALA A 146 -13.86 -3.92 -9.48
C ALA A 146 -13.10 -4.50 -8.28
N LEU A 147 -13.31 -3.92 -7.10
CA LEU A 147 -12.82 -4.51 -5.86
C LEU A 147 -13.53 -5.86 -5.62
N PRO A 148 -12.80 -6.95 -5.36
CA PRO A 148 -13.44 -8.22 -5.02
C PRO A 148 -14.38 -8.06 -3.82
N PRO A 149 -15.55 -8.74 -3.82
CA PRO A 149 -16.49 -8.64 -2.70
C PRO A 149 -16.00 -9.39 -1.45
N ILE A 150 -14.94 -10.20 -1.59
CA ILE A 150 -14.36 -11.01 -0.53
C ILE A 150 -13.00 -10.42 -0.19
N ALA A 151 -12.84 -10.03 1.07
CA ALA A 151 -11.54 -9.63 1.59
C ALA A 151 -10.55 -10.80 1.51
N PRO A 152 -9.23 -10.53 1.39
CA PRO A 152 -8.22 -11.55 1.58
C PRO A 152 -8.59 -12.34 2.84
N PRO A 153 -8.73 -13.67 2.74
CA PRO A 153 -8.90 -14.50 3.92
C PRO A 153 -7.84 -14.12 4.95
N GLY A 154 -8.09 -14.41 6.23
CA GLY A 154 -7.07 -14.27 7.28
C GLY A 154 -5.91 -15.24 7.03
N TRP A 155 -5.11 -14.98 5.99
CA TRP A 155 -4.08 -15.84 5.41
C TRP A 155 -2.91 -16.05 6.36
N TRP A 156 -2.89 -15.31 7.47
CA TRP A 156 -1.89 -15.44 8.52
C TRP A 156 -2.60 -15.89 9.80
N LYS A 157 -2.89 -17.19 9.83
CA LYS A 157 -3.23 -17.87 11.07
C LYS A 157 -1.93 -18.30 11.72
N ALA A 158 -1.54 -17.63 12.80
CA ALA A 158 -0.57 -18.22 13.72
C ALA A 158 -1.30 -19.33 14.48
N SER A 159 -0.91 -20.58 14.23
CA SER A 159 -1.35 -21.72 15.03
C SER A 159 -0.15 -22.17 15.85
N LEU A 160 -0.28 -22.11 17.17
CA LEU A 160 0.68 -22.76 18.07
C LEU A 160 -0.04 -23.83 18.88
N ARG A 161 0.71 -24.87 19.23
CA ARG A 161 0.30 -25.76 20.31
C ARG A 161 0.43 -24.98 21.61
N LEU A 162 -0.65 -24.92 22.41
CA LEU A 162 -0.61 -24.25 23.70
C LEU A 162 0.51 -24.88 24.55
N PRO A 163 1.52 -24.10 24.99
CA PRO A 163 2.59 -24.64 25.80
C PRO A 163 2.07 -24.95 27.21
N ARG A 164 2.83 -25.74 27.98
CA ARG A 164 2.43 -26.13 29.34
C ARG A 164 2.27 -24.95 30.30
N ASP A 165 2.95 -23.84 30.03
CA ASP A 165 2.84 -22.60 30.79
C ASP A 165 1.56 -21.81 30.46
N HIS A 166 0.77 -22.25 29.46
CA HIS A 166 -0.46 -21.61 28.99
C HIS A 166 -0.27 -20.16 28.49
N TYR A 167 0.97 -19.74 28.23
CA TYR A 167 1.26 -18.43 27.66
C TYR A 167 1.40 -18.53 26.14
N VAL A 168 0.71 -17.64 25.44
CA VAL A 168 0.88 -17.45 24.00
C VAL A 168 1.78 -16.24 23.80
N ARG A 169 2.98 -16.48 23.26
CA ARG A 169 3.90 -15.40 22.86
C ARG A 169 3.54 -15.00 21.44
N LEU A 170 3.09 -13.76 21.28
CA LEU A 170 2.80 -13.16 19.98
C LEU A 170 3.89 -12.11 19.73
N ASP A 171 4.70 -12.38 18.71
CA ASP A 171 5.82 -11.53 18.28
C ASP A 171 6.98 -11.41 19.29
N THR A 172 8.08 -10.79 18.88
CA THR A 172 9.15 -10.33 19.78
C THR A 172 9.05 -8.82 20.01
N CYS A 173 9.37 -8.37 21.23
CA CYS A 173 9.51 -6.95 21.53
C CYS A 173 10.91 -6.45 21.11
N ASP A 174 11.26 -6.58 19.84
CA ASP A 174 12.57 -6.13 19.31
C ASP A 174 12.44 -4.83 18.49
#